data_AF-A0ABD6ELV2-F1
#
_entry.id   AF-A0ABD6ELV2-F1
#
_cell.length_a   1.000
_cell.length_b   1.000
_cell.length_c   1.000
_cell.angle_alpha   90.00
_cell.angle_beta   90.00
_cell.angle_gamma   90.00
#
_symmetry.space_group_name_H-M   'P 1'
#
loop_
_entity.id
_entity.type
_entity.pdbx_description
1 polymer ?
#
loop_
_entity_poly.entity_id
_entity_poly.type
_entity_poly.pdbx_seq_one_letter_code
_entity_poly.pdbx_strand_id
1 'polypeptide(L)'
;MLRSRYLLLCCVHVTLTFCCQGRYGLYGFPYDYGFPGHLQTFGKTFYLYQGFQCTGGKIAEVRNVLDYDQCRIACESRKEQCFAINVFKLSSTNFMCEILRDDIAHVPATGAACYSMKPPI
;
A
#
# COMPACT_ATOMS: atom_id res chain seq x y z
N MET A 1 18.12 38.68 18.49
CA MET A 1 16.79 38.13 18.80
C MET A 1 16.77 36.66 18.39
N LEU A 2 16.32 35.81 19.32
CA LEU A 2 16.18 34.35 19.43
C LEU A 2 16.35 33.44 18.17
N ARG A 3 17.28 32.46 18.21
CA ARG A 3 17.12 30.98 18.39
C ARG A 3 16.38 30.28 17.21
N SER A 4 16.86 29.19 16.59
CA SER A 4 17.21 27.93 17.26
C SER A 4 17.82 26.90 16.29
N ARG A 5 19.06 26.47 16.60
CA ARG A 5 19.62 25.10 16.60
C ARG A 5 19.08 24.06 15.59
N TYR A 6 19.87 23.80 14.56
CA TYR A 6 20.02 22.46 13.98
C TYR A 6 20.63 21.53 15.03
N LEU A 7 19.82 20.68 15.67
CA LEU A 7 20.32 19.46 16.31
C LEU A 7 19.94 18.28 15.42
N LEU A 8 20.95 17.74 14.74
CA LEU A 8 20.98 16.32 14.41
C LEU A 8 20.91 15.55 15.74
N LEU A 9 19.79 14.88 16.00
CA LEU A 9 19.77 13.71 16.87
C LEU A 9 19.39 12.51 16.03
N CYS A 10 20.40 11.83 15.50
CA CYS A 10 20.32 10.40 15.24
C CYS A 10 20.32 9.71 16.61
N CYS A 11 19.15 9.31 17.12
CA CYS A 11 19.08 8.41 18.26
C CYS A 11 19.57 7.02 17.84
N VAL A 12 20.68 6.60 18.43
CA VAL A 12 21.18 5.23 18.48
C VAL A 12 20.62 4.60 19.77
N HIS A 13 19.68 3.65 19.66
CA HIS A 13 19.69 2.36 20.38
C HIS A 13 18.46 1.49 20.07
N VAL A 14 18.72 0.35 19.44
CA VAL A 14 18.20 -1.00 19.76
C VAL A 14 16.75 -1.12 20.24
N THR A 15 15.80 -1.22 19.30
CA THR A 15 14.74 -2.25 19.17
C THR A 15 13.54 -1.71 18.36
N LEU A 16 13.16 -2.47 17.33
CA LEU A 16 11.92 -2.41 16.53
C LEU A 16 11.60 -1.16 15.67
N THR A 17 11.24 -1.50 14.43
CA THR A 17 10.46 -0.73 13.44
C THR A 17 11.27 0.21 12.54
N PHE A 18 11.68 -0.34 11.39
CA PHE A 18 12.09 0.41 10.22
C PHE A 18 10.96 1.36 9.78
N CYS A 19 11.15 2.65 10.02
CA CYS A 19 10.34 3.70 9.43
C CYS A 19 10.84 3.91 7.98
N CYS A 20 10.20 3.25 7.02
CA CYS A 20 10.44 3.48 5.59
C CYS A 20 9.97 4.89 5.20
N GLN A 21 10.87 5.88 5.16
CA GLN A 21 10.61 7.13 4.45
C GLN A 21 11.06 7.01 3.00
N GLY A 22 10.12 6.64 2.13
CA GLY A 22 10.25 6.77 0.68
C GLY A 22 10.21 8.25 0.27
N ARG A 23 11.29 8.72 -0.33
CA ARG A 23 11.44 10.09 -0.84
C ARG A 23 11.48 10.05 -2.37
N TYR A 24 10.32 9.95 -3.03
CA TYR A 24 10.19 10.19 -4.46
C TYR A 24 8.88 10.93 -4.72
N GLY A 25 8.97 12.24 -4.99
CA GLY A 25 7.83 13.06 -5.38
C GLY A 25 8.30 14.18 -6.30
N LEU A 26 8.12 14.00 -7.61
CA LEU A 26 8.14 15.08 -8.62
C LEU A 26 7.22 14.78 -9.83
N TYR A 27 6.10 14.06 -9.63
CA TYR A 27 4.96 14.07 -10.56
C TYR A 27 3.67 13.99 -9.74
N GLY A 28 3.12 15.16 -9.38
CA GLY A 28 1.84 15.25 -8.71
C GLY A 28 0.70 14.92 -9.67
N PHE A 29 0.23 13.68 -9.65
CA PHE A 29 -1.08 13.34 -10.18
C PHE A 29 -2.14 13.72 -9.12
N PRO A 30 -3.33 14.24 -9.52
CA PRO A 30 -4.29 14.91 -8.64
C PRO A 30 -5.06 13.98 -7.66
N TYR A 31 -4.58 12.77 -7.42
CA TYR A 31 -5.29 11.74 -6.66
C TYR A 31 -4.39 11.11 -5.61
N ASP A 32 -3.69 11.92 -4.81
CA ASP A 32 -2.99 11.38 -3.64
C ASP A 32 -4.03 10.96 -2.58
N TYR A 33 -4.34 9.66 -2.55
CA TYR A 33 -5.30 9.06 -1.64
C TYR A 33 -4.63 8.67 -0.31
N GLY A 34 -3.33 8.98 -0.11
CA GLY A 34 -2.58 8.66 1.11
C GLY A 34 -2.15 7.20 1.22
N PHE A 35 -2.03 6.49 0.09
CA PHE A 35 -1.58 5.09 0.06
C PHE A 35 -0.05 5.01 0.10
N PRO A 36 0.56 4.12 0.91
CA PRO A 36 2.00 3.93 0.87
C PRO A 36 2.45 3.38 -0.49
N GLY A 37 3.57 3.89 -1.01
CA GLY A 37 4.08 3.53 -2.34
C GLY A 37 4.53 2.08 -2.52
N HIS A 38 4.82 1.38 -1.42
CA HIS A 38 5.20 -0.04 -1.43
C HIS A 38 4.65 -0.79 -0.23
N LEU A 39 4.24 -2.02 -0.46
CA LEU A 39 3.88 -2.99 0.57
C LEU A 39 4.92 -4.12 0.56
N GLN A 40 5.46 -4.49 1.71
CA GLN A 40 6.30 -5.67 1.85
C GLN A 40 5.64 -6.68 2.77
N THR A 41 5.51 -7.92 2.27
CA THR A 41 4.88 -9.03 2.98
C THR A 41 5.61 -10.31 2.64
N PHE A 42 6.05 -11.08 3.64
CA PHE A 42 6.69 -12.39 3.45
C PHE A 42 7.83 -12.42 2.41
N GLY A 43 8.65 -11.37 2.34
CA GLY A 43 9.75 -11.26 1.37
C GLY A 43 9.32 -10.96 -0.08
N LYS A 44 8.04 -10.67 -0.30
CA LYS A 44 7.49 -10.20 -1.58
C LYS A 44 7.30 -8.69 -1.55
N THR A 45 7.67 -8.04 -2.65
CA THR A 45 7.50 -6.60 -2.84
C THR A 45 6.27 -6.36 -3.71
N PHE A 46 5.38 -5.49 -3.24
CA PHE A 46 4.26 -4.98 -4.03
C PHE A 46 4.50 -3.54 -4.44
N TYR A 47 4.09 -3.22 -5.66
CA TYR A 47 4.15 -1.91 -6.29
C TYR A 47 2.76 -1.29 -6.29
N LEU A 48 2.69 -0.01 -5.93
CA LEU A 48 1.45 0.75 -5.93
C LEU A 48 1.09 1.22 -7.35
N TYR A 49 -0.14 0.91 -7.77
CA TYR A 49 -0.83 1.45 -8.94
C TYR A 49 -2.03 2.26 -8.46
N GLN A 50 -1.79 3.56 -8.26
CA GLN A 50 -2.78 4.48 -7.70
C GLN A 50 -3.81 4.91 -8.75
N GLY A 51 -5.10 4.86 -8.41
CA GLY A 51 -6.19 5.12 -9.36
C GLY A 51 -6.44 3.94 -10.32
N PHE A 52 -5.92 2.76 -9.99
CA PHE A 52 -6.14 1.52 -10.71
C PHE A 52 -6.63 0.43 -9.76
N GLN A 53 -7.35 -0.53 -10.33
CA GLN A 53 -7.58 -1.83 -9.72
C GLN A 53 -6.87 -2.89 -10.58
N CYS A 54 -6.33 -3.91 -9.93
CA CYS A 54 -5.89 -5.13 -10.57
C CYS A 54 -7.09 -6.01 -10.88
N THR A 55 -6.99 -6.74 -11.99
CA THR A 55 -7.94 -7.76 -12.40
C THR A 55 -7.29 -9.13 -12.28
N GLY A 56 -8.04 -10.09 -11.76
CA GLY A 56 -7.55 -11.43 -11.45
C GLY A 56 -8.62 -12.27 -10.75
N GLY A 57 -8.27 -13.52 -10.42
CA GLY A 57 -9.05 -14.42 -9.60
C GLY A 57 -9.10 -13.94 -8.16
N LYS A 58 -10.23 -13.34 -7.78
CA LYS A 58 -10.50 -12.99 -6.39
C LYS A 58 -10.59 -14.25 -5.52
N ILE A 59 -9.78 -14.29 -4.47
CA ILE A 59 -9.80 -15.37 -3.47
C ILE A 59 -10.33 -14.91 -2.11
N ALA A 60 -10.39 -13.59 -1.90
CA ALA A 60 -10.91 -13.03 -0.67
C ALA A 60 -11.42 -11.62 -0.87
N GLU A 61 -12.34 -11.25 -0.01
CA GLU A 61 -12.81 -9.89 0.15
C GLU A 61 -12.87 -9.58 1.64
N VAL A 62 -12.27 -8.45 2.02
CA VAL A 62 -12.25 -7.96 3.40
C VAL A 62 -12.95 -6.61 3.41
N ARG A 63 -14.07 -6.54 4.13
CA ARG A 63 -14.91 -5.33 4.23
C ARG A 63 -14.75 -4.66 5.58
N ASN A 64 -15.14 -3.39 5.65
CA ASN A 64 -15.14 -2.59 6.88
C ASN A 64 -13.75 -2.53 7.53
N VAL A 65 -12.72 -2.44 6.69
CA VAL A 65 -11.34 -2.27 7.15
C VAL A 65 -11.12 -0.80 7.49
N LEU A 66 -10.57 -0.58 8.68
CA LEU A 66 -10.25 0.75 9.20
C LEU A 66 -8.99 1.31 8.55
N ASP A 67 -8.08 0.41 8.18
CA ASP A 67 -6.77 0.74 7.62
C ASP A 67 -6.33 -0.30 6.58
N TYR A 68 -5.53 0.13 5.60
CA TYR A 68 -4.95 -0.72 4.56
C TYR A 68 -4.08 -1.83 5.15
N ASP A 69 -3.53 -1.64 6.35
CA ASP A 69 -2.72 -2.63 7.04
C ASP A 69 -3.49 -3.93 7.34
N GLN A 70 -4.80 -3.86 7.54
CA GLN A 70 -5.62 -5.06 7.70
C GLN A 70 -5.70 -5.86 6.39
N CYS A 71 -5.61 -5.20 5.24
CA CYS A 71 -5.58 -5.82 3.92
C CYS A 71 -4.23 -6.50 3.66
N ARG A 72 -3.14 -5.87 4.11
CA ARG A 72 -1.83 -6.51 4.18
C ARG A 72 -1.92 -7.79 4.99
N ILE A 73 -2.35 -7.73 6.24
CA ILE A 73 -2.48 -8.91 7.14
C ILE A 73 -3.33 -10.02 6.50
N ALA A 74 -4.43 -9.65 5.84
CA ALA A 74 -5.28 -10.63 5.14
C ALA A 74 -4.56 -11.30 3.96
N CYS A 75 -3.77 -10.56 3.18
CA CYS A 75 -2.89 -11.10 2.16
C CYS A 75 -1.81 -12.01 2.78
N GLU A 76 -1.18 -11.58 3.88
CA GLU A 76 -0.15 -12.35 4.59
C GLU A 76 -0.71 -13.70 5.07
N SER A 77 -1.93 -13.71 5.62
CA SER A 77 -2.61 -14.93 6.08
C SER A 77 -2.81 -15.99 4.98
N ARG A 78 -2.74 -15.57 3.71
CA ARG A 78 -2.93 -16.41 2.51
C ARG A 78 -1.63 -16.82 1.84
N LYS A 79 -0.48 -16.43 2.42
CA LYS A 79 0.88 -16.86 2.02
C LYS A 79 1.11 -16.70 0.52
N GLU A 80 1.37 -17.80 -0.18
CA GLU A 80 1.73 -17.83 -1.60
C GLU A 80 0.55 -17.50 -2.53
N GLN A 81 -0.68 -17.54 -2.03
CA GLN A 81 -1.88 -17.32 -2.85
C GLN A 81 -2.20 -15.84 -3.04
N CYS A 82 -1.52 -14.92 -2.36
CA CYS A 82 -1.70 -13.49 -2.58
C CYS A 82 -0.69 -12.99 -3.62
N PHE A 83 -1.19 -12.44 -4.74
CA PHE A 83 -0.38 -11.85 -5.81
C PHE A 83 -0.68 -10.37 -6.04
N ALA A 84 -1.92 -9.96 -5.83
CA ALA A 84 -2.32 -8.56 -5.86
C ALA A 84 -3.41 -8.26 -4.82
N ILE A 85 -3.47 -7.00 -4.40
CA ILE A 85 -4.44 -6.48 -3.43
C ILE A 85 -5.06 -5.23 -4.04
N ASN A 86 -6.37 -5.23 -4.23
CA ASN A 86 -7.11 -4.00 -4.48
C ASN A 86 -7.53 -3.40 -3.15
N VAL A 87 -7.35 -2.09 -2.99
CA VAL A 87 -7.84 -1.31 -1.87
C VAL A 87 -8.81 -0.28 -2.43
N PHE A 88 -10.06 -0.34 -1.98
CA PHE A 88 -11.12 0.56 -2.39
C PHE A 88 -11.51 1.43 -1.20
N LYS A 89 -11.47 2.75 -1.40
CA LYS A 89 -11.98 3.71 -0.43
C LYS A 89 -13.49 3.85 -0.64
N LEU A 90 -14.27 3.26 0.25
CA LEU A 90 -15.75 3.33 0.21
C LEU A 90 -16.27 4.64 0.80
N SER A 91 -15.61 5.14 1.85
CA SER A 91 -15.92 6.42 2.49
C SER A 91 -14.66 7.06 3.10
N SER A 92 -14.82 8.17 3.82
CA SER A 92 -13.70 8.80 4.55
C SER A 92 -13.07 7.89 5.63
N THR A 93 -13.82 6.90 6.13
CA THR A 93 -13.42 6.04 7.25
C THR A 93 -13.66 4.54 7.01
N ASN A 94 -14.09 4.16 5.81
CA ASN A 94 -14.38 2.77 5.47
C ASN A 94 -13.65 2.38 4.19
N PHE A 95 -12.87 1.31 4.29
CA PHE A 95 -12.17 0.70 3.18
C PHE A 95 -12.69 -0.72 2.96
N MET A 96 -12.49 -1.19 1.73
CA MET A 96 -12.67 -2.59 1.36
C MET A 96 -11.46 -3.03 0.58
N CYS A 97 -11.06 -4.29 0.77
CA CYS A 97 -9.96 -4.85 0.02
C CYS A 97 -10.34 -6.16 -0.65
N GLU A 98 -9.81 -6.38 -1.84
CA GLU A 98 -9.90 -7.65 -2.54
C GLU A 98 -8.51 -8.27 -2.65
N ILE A 99 -8.40 -9.54 -2.31
CA ILE A 99 -7.16 -10.31 -2.46
C ILE A 99 -7.28 -11.16 -3.72
N LEU A 100 -6.30 -11.02 -4.61
CA LEU A 100 -6.25 -11.71 -5.89
C LEU A 100 -5.14 -12.78 -5.89
N ARG A 101 -5.44 -13.91 -6.52
CA ARG A 101 -4.48 -15.01 -6.71
C ARG A 101 -3.54 -14.86 -7.89
N ASP A 102 -3.83 -13.90 -8.76
CA ASP A 102 -3.08 -13.57 -9.95
C ASP A 102 -3.31 -12.09 -10.28
N ASP A 103 -2.45 -11.56 -11.14
CA ASP A 103 -2.53 -10.19 -11.65
C ASP A 103 -2.48 -10.24 -13.18
N ILE A 104 -3.65 -10.08 -13.80
CA ILE A 104 -3.84 -10.19 -15.25
C ILE A 104 -3.66 -8.83 -15.92
N ALA A 105 -4.35 -7.81 -15.40
CA ALA A 105 -4.32 -6.47 -15.95
C ALA A 105 -4.67 -5.40 -14.91
N HIS A 106 -4.15 -4.19 -15.11
CA HIS A 106 -4.48 -2.99 -14.34
C HIS A 106 -5.49 -2.16 -15.11
N VAL A 107 -6.66 -1.90 -14.53
CA VAL A 107 -7.69 -1.07 -15.14
C VAL A 107 -7.96 0.17 -14.29
N PRO A 108 -8.16 1.36 -14.90
CA PRO A 108 -8.45 2.57 -14.14
C PRO A 108 -9.68 2.41 -13.25
N ALA A 109 -9.58 2.78 -11.99
CA ALA A 109 -10.65 2.73 -11.01
C ALA A 109 -10.56 3.91 -10.04
N THR A 110 -11.61 4.71 -9.98
CA THR A 110 -11.65 5.91 -9.12
C THR A 110 -11.76 5.50 -7.66
N GLY A 111 -10.95 6.10 -6.79
CA GLY A 111 -10.92 5.77 -5.36
C GLY A 111 -10.34 4.39 -5.04
N ALA A 112 -9.65 3.77 -6.00
CA ALA A 112 -8.98 2.49 -5.83
C ALA A 112 -7.45 2.63 -5.91
N ALA A 113 -6.76 1.71 -5.26
CA ALA A 113 -5.35 1.46 -5.42
C ALA A 113 -5.12 -0.03 -5.57
N CYS A 114 -4.27 -0.42 -6.52
CA CYS A 114 -3.78 -1.78 -6.59
C CYS A 114 -2.35 -1.87 -6.06
N TYR A 115 -2.11 -2.85 -5.20
CA TYR A 115 -0.79 -3.34 -4.87
C TYR A 115 -0.55 -4.63 -5.63
N SER A 116 0.35 -4.63 -6.62
CA SER A 116 0.70 -5.83 -7.38
C SER A 116 2.17 -6.20 -7.20
N MET A 117 2.47 -7.50 -7.23
CA MET A 117 3.86 -7.98 -7.29
C MET A 117 4.52 -7.71 -8.64
N LYS A 118 3.73 -7.45 -9.68
CA LYS A 118 4.25 -7.10 -11.00
C LYS A 118 4.82 -5.68 -10.94
N PRO A 119 6.07 -5.46 -11.35
CA PRO A 119 6.62 -4.11 -11.43
C PRO A 119 5.95 -3.32 -12.58
N PRO A 120 5.84 -1.99 -12.45
CA PRO A 120 5.48 -1.14 -13.58
C PRO A 120 6.55 -1.27 -14.66
N ILE A 121 6.11 -1.51 -15.90
CA ILE A 121 6.96 -1.64 -17.09
C ILE A 121 7.23 -0.25 -17.66
#